data_AF-A0A811S4A7-F1
#
_entry.id   AF-A0A811S4A7-F1
#
_cell.length_a   1.000
_cell.length_b   1.000
_cell.length_c   1.000
_cell.angle_alpha   90.00
_cell.angle_beta   90.00
_cell.angle_gamma   90.00
#
_symmetry.space_group_name_H-M   'P 1'
#
loop_
_entity.id
_entity.type
_entity.pdbx_description
1 polymer ?
#
loop_
_entity_poly.entity_id
_entity_poly.type
_entity_poly.pdbx_seq_one_letter_code
_entity_poly.pdbx_strand_id
1 'polypeptide(L)'
;MAEAEAAKPTAGAGAFRIETVPDAHVERLKKSPFKRPLPRRKSFLERNPELREVILRTDAESNSLIDLQEDILRQFEEKGCAQVGVEIMDCG
;
A
#
# COMPACT_ATOMS: atom_id res chain seq x y z
N MET A 1 -7.67 -13.91 -29.81
CA MET A 1 -8.55 -13.46 -28.72
C MET A 1 -8.08 -14.20 -27.49
N ALA A 2 -7.45 -13.53 -26.53
CA ALA A 2 -6.92 -14.17 -25.33
C ALA A 2 -7.91 -13.91 -24.20
N GLU A 3 -8.58 -14.98 -23.77
CA GLU A 3 -9.52 -14.98 -22.65
C GLU A 3 -8.73 -14.70 -21.36
N ALA A 4 -9.09 -13.63 -20.68
CA ALA A 4 -8.58 -13.31 -19.36
C ALA A 4 -9.20 -14.29 -18.36
N GLU A 5 -8.34 -15.10 -17.74
CA GLU A 5 -8.69 -16.03 -16.67
C GLU A 5 -9.25 -15.25 -15.48
N ALA A 6 -10.57 -15.17 -15.39
CA ALA A 6 -11.27 -14.57 -14.27
C ALA A 6 -11.19 -15.52 -13.06
N ALA A 7 -10.21 -15.28 -12.19
CA ALA A 7 -10.12 -15.95 -10.90
C ALA A 7 -11.39 -15.64 -10.07
N LYS A 8 -12.13 -16.71 -9.74
CA LYS A 8 -13.33 -16.69 -8.88
C LYS A 8 -13.00 -16.07 -7.51
N PRO A 9 -13.83 -15.15 -6.98
CA PRO A 9 -13.69 -14.73 -5.59
C PRO A 9 -14.29 -15.79 -4.66
N THR A 10 -13.47 -16.31 -3.76
CA THR A 10 -13.89 -17.11 -2.61
C THR A 10 -14.70 -16.21 -1.67
N ALA A 11 -15.97 -16.56 -1.46
CA ALA A 11 -16.86 -15.89 -0.53
C ALA A 11 -16.35 -16.06 0.92
N GLY A 12 -16.12 -14.95 1.64
CA GLY A 12 -15.89 -14.99 3.09
C GLY A 12 -15.01 -13.89 3.70
N ALA A 13 -14.25 -13.14 2.91
CA ALA A 13 -13.52 -11.95 3.35
C ALA A 13 -13.96 -10.77 2.49
N GLY A 14 -13.84 -9.52 2.96
CA GLY A 14 -14.19 -8.32 2.20
C GLY A 14 -13.77 -8.45 0.73
N ALA A 15 -14.64 -8.09 -0.21
CA ALA A 15 -14.38 -8.36 -1.62
C ALA A 15 -13.13 -7.56 -2.06
N PHE A 16 -12.00 -8.23 -2.22
CA PHE A 16 -10.78 -7.63 -2.75
C PHE A 16 -10.82 -7.70 -4.28
N ARG A 17 -10.67 -6.56 -4.94
CA ARG A 17 -10.49 -6.47 -6.39
C ARG A 17 -9.03 -6.22 -6.70
N ILE A 18 -8.48 -7.00 -7.62
CA ILE A 18 -7.16 -6.73 -8.16
C ILE A 18 -7.30 -5.65 -9.24
N GLU A 19 -6.63 -4.52 -9.04
CA GLU A 19 -6.56 -3.44 -10.01
C GLU A 19 -5.13 -3.27 -10.54
N THR A 20 -5.02 -2.93 -11.82
CA THR A 20 -3.72 -2.61 -12.43
C THR A 20 -3.39 -1.15 -12.14
N VAL A 21 -2.19 -0.90 -11.63
CA VAL A 21 -1.71 0.45 -11.34
C VAL A 21 -1.42 1.16 -12.66
N PRO A 22 -1.99 2.36 -12.90
CA PRO A 22 -1.72 3.11 -14.11
C PRO A 22 -0.23 3.47 -14.25
N ASP A 23 0.33 3.34 -15.45
CA ASP A 23 1.74 3.67 -15.73
C ASP A 23 2.09 5.11 -15.31
N ALA A 24 1.18 6.05 -15.53
CA ALA A 24 1.35 7.45 -15.09
C ALA A 24 1.55 7.58 -13.56
N HIS A 25 0.93 6.69 -12.78
CA HIS A 25 1.11 6.62 -11.35
C HIS A 25 2.48 6.04 -10.99
N VAL A 26 2.91 4.97 -11.67
CA VAL A 26 4.24 4.37 -11.46
C VAL A 26 5.35 5.36 -11.79
N GLU A 27 5.24 6.06 -12.92
CA GLU A 27 6.20 7.10 -13.31
C GLU A 27 6.26 8.25 -12.31
N ARG A 28 5.14 8.59 -11.68
CA ARG A 28 5.11 9.57 -10.57
C ARG A 28 5.84 9.05 -9.33
N LEU A 29 5.64 7.77 -8.98
CA LEU A 29 6.33 7.13 -7.85
C LEU A 29 7.85 7.08 -8.07
N LYS A 30 8.31 6.77 -9.29
CA LYS A 30 9.75 6.80 -9.64
C LYS A 30 10.37 8.18 -9.47
N LYS A 31 9.63 9.25 -9.83
CA LYS A 31 10.11 10.64 -9.70
C LYS A 31 10.16 11.14 -8.27
N SER A 32 9.28 10.64 -7.42
CA SER A 32 9.15 11.08 -6.03
C SER A 32 8.79 9.89 -5.13
N PRO A 33 9.77 9.05 -4.76
CA PRO A 33 9.52 7.94 -3.85
C PRO A 33 9.14 8.49 -2.46
N PHE A 34 8.16 7.86 -1.82
CA PHE A 34 7.85 8.19 -0.44
C PHE A 34 9.02 7.78 0.45
N LYS A 35 9.31 8.62 1.44
CA LYS A 35 10.40 8.38 2.39
C LYS A 35 9.85 7.73 3.64
N ARG A 36 10.49 6.64 4.09
CA ARG A 36 10.14 6.00 5.36
C ARG A 36 10.27 7.03 6.49
N PRO A 37 9.23 7.18 7.33
CA PRO A 37 9.32 8.04 8.49
C PRO A 37 10.47 7.55 9.38
N LEU A 38 11.29 8.48 9.86
CA LEU A 38 12.36 8.12 10.78
C LEU A 38 11.75 7.65 12.10
N PRO A 39 12.29 6.57 12.71
CA PRO A 39 11.79 6.09 13.98
C PRO A 39 11.89 7.20 15.02
N ARG A 40 10.76 7.49 15.69
CA ARG A 40 10.72 8.48 16.75
C ARG A 40 11.63 8.06 17.90
N ARG A 41 12.28 9.03 18.54
CA ARG A 41 13.10 8.77 19.73
C ARG A 41 12.22 8.16 20.83
N LYS A 42 12.70 7.11 21.50
CA LYS A 42 11.98 6.46 22.62
C LYS A 42 11.56 7.48 23.69
N SER A 43 12.46 8.41 24.02
CA SER A 43 12.21 9.49 24.98
C SER A 43 11.06 10.43 24.60
N PHE A 44 10.72 10.54 23.32
CA PHE A 44 9.59 11.36 22.86
C PHE A 44 8.25 10.67 23.14
N LEU A 45 8.20 9.36 22.92
CA LEU A 45 7.03 8.52 23.21
C LEU A 45 6.80 8.36 24.72
N GLU A 46 7.88 8.30 25.51
CA GLU A 46 7.80 8.23 26.98
C GLU A 46 7.31 9.55 27.60
N ARG A 47 7.63 10.69 27.00
CA ARG A 47 7.17 12.02 27.45
C ARG A 47 5.74 12.35 27.07
N ASN A 48 5.20 11.70 26.03
CA ASN A 48 3.86 11.94 25.51
C ASN A 48 3.10 10.61 25.37
N PRO A 49 2.77 9.95 26.49
CA PRO A 49 2.16 8.62 26.46
C PRO A 49 0.79 8.61 25.77
N GLU A 50 0.02 9.69 25.87
CA GLU A 50 -1.27 9.86 25.19
C GLU A 50 -1.16 9.82 23.66
N LEU A 51 -0.03 10.24 23.08
CA LEU A 51 0.19 10.26 21.65
C LEU A 51 0.85 8.98 21.12
N ARG A 52 1.33 8.12 22.02
CA ARG A 52 2.13 6.94 21.65
C ARG A 52 1.39 6.04 20.68
N GLU A 53 0.13 5.72 20.97
CA GLU A 53 -0.66 4.81 20.13
C GLU A 53 -0.93 5.43 18.75
N VAL A 54 -1.35 6.69 18.71
CA VAL A 54 -1.63 7.42 17.46
C VAL A 54 -0.37 7.53 16.59
N ILE A 55 0.77 7.85 17.19
CA ILE A 55 2.06 7.94 16.48
C ILE A 55 2.47 6.58 15.94
N LEU A 56 2.46 5.54 16.77
CA LEU A 56 2.87 4.20 16.33
C LEU A 56 1.95 3.67 15.23
N ARG A 57 0.65 3.93 15.31
CA ARG A 57 -0.30 3.60 14.26
C ARG A 57 -0.01 4.35 12.97
N THR A 58 0.20 5.67 13.04
CA THR A 58 0.51 6.49 11.86
C THR A 58 1.83 6.07 11.21
N ASP A 59 2.84 5.76 12.00
CA ASP A 59 4.14 5.27 11.52
C ASP A 59 3.96 3.89 10.85
N ALA A 60 3.14 2.99 11.41
CA ALA A 60 2.85 1.69 10.82
C ALA A 60 2.06 1.81 9.50
N GLU A 61 1.04 2.67 9.44
CA GLU A 61 0.27 2.96 8.23
C GLU A 61 1.19 3.53 7.13
N SER A 62 2.05 4.48 7.49
CA SER A 62 3.02 5.08 6.56
C SER A 62 4.01 4.06 6.02
N ASN A 63 4.53 3.17 6.88
CA ASN A 63 5.44 2.11 6.46
C ASN A 63 4.77 1.11 5.52
N SER A 64 3.54 0.70 5.82
CA SER A 64 2.75 -0.20 4.96
C SER A 64 2.53 0.39 3.56
N LEU A 65 2.22 1.69 3.48
CA LEU A 65 2.08 2.38 2.18
C LEU A 65 3.39 2.42 1.38
N ILE A 66 4.53 2.52 2.06
CA ILE A 66 5.84 2.53 1.41
C ILE A 66 6.20 1.13 0.92
N ASP A 67 5.98 0.10 1.74
CA ASP A 67 6.18 -1.29 1.35
C ASP A 67 5.33 -1.62 0.10
N LEU A 68 4.09 -1.13 0.02
CA LEU A 68 3.24 -1.28 -1.15
C LEU A 68 3.82 -0.57 -2.39
N GLN A 69 4.39 0.62 -2.23
CA GLN A 69 5.00 1.33 -3.37
C GLN A 69 6.26 0.65 -3.87
N GLU A 70 7.11 0.14 -2.97
CA GLU A 70 8.28 -0.64 -3.34
C GLU A 70 7.88 -1.91 -4.08
N ASP A 71 6.78 -2.56 -3.67
CA ASP A 71 6.22 -3.70 -4.38
C ASP A 71 5.68 -3.32 -5.78
N ILE A 72 4.95 -2.21 -5.91
CA ILE A 72 4.47 -1.71 -7.20
C ILE A 72 5.66 -1.45 -8.15
N LEU A 73 6.69 -0.78 -7.67
CA LEU A 73 7.87 -0.46 -8.48
C LEU A 73 8.60 -1.74 -8.90
N ARG A 74 8.79 -2.69 -7.98
CA ARG A 74 9.39 -4.00 -8.26
C ARG A 74 8.59 -4.77 -9.31
N GLN A 75 7.28 -4.90 -9.12
CA GLN A 75 6.41 -5.60 -10.08
C GLN A 75 6.50 -4.95 -11.47
N PHE A 76 6.51 -3.63 -11.54
CA PHE A 76 6.60 -2.91 -12.80
C PHE A 76 7.95 -3.11 -13.50
N GLU A 77 9.06 -3.12 -12.76
CA GLU A 77 10.39 -3.40 -13.33
C GLU A 77 10.52 -4.84 -13.84
N GLU A 78 9.92 -5.81 -13.16
CA GLU A 78 10.02 -7.23 -13.54
C GLU A 78 9.04 -7.62 -14.66
N LYS A 79 7.81 -7.09 -14.64
CA LYS A 79 6.70 -7.56 -15.48
C LYS A 79 6.21 -6.51 -16.49
N GLY A 80 6.66 -5.26 -16.37
CA GLY A 80 6.15 -4.13 -17.15
C GLY A 80 4.76 -3.65 -16.71
N CYS A 81 4.19 -4.21 -15.64
CA CYS A 81 2.92 -3.81 -15.06
C CYS A 81 2.91 -4.10 -13.54
N ALA A 82 2.06 -3.40 -12.79
CA ALA A 82 1.89 -3.62 -11.36
C ALA A 82 0.41 -3.79 -11.02
N GLN A 83 0.11 -4.71 -10.11
CA GLN A 83 -1.24 -4.99 -9.65
C GLN A 83 -1.34 -4.88 -8.14
N VAL A 84 -2.43 -4.28 -7.66
CA VAL A 84 -2.70 -4.07 -6.23
C VAL A 84 -4.09 -4.56 -5.86
N GLY A 85 -4.22 -5.15 -4.67
CA GLY A 85 -5.51 -5.52 -4.11
C GLY A 85 -6.18 -4.30 -3.47
N VAL A 86 -7.35 -3.93 -3.96
CA VAL A 86 -8.19 -2.87 -3.42
C VAL A 86 -9.36 -3.51 -2.69
N GLU A 87 -9.54 -3.16 -1.42
CA GLU A 87 -10.70 -3.58 -0.65
C GLU A 87 -11.93 -2.81 -1.12
N ILE A 88 -12.97 -3.53 -1.56
CA ILE A 88 -14.26 -2.92 -1.90
C ILE A 88 -14.99 -2.65 -0.59
N MET A 89 -15.00 -1.38 -0.17
CA MET A 89 -15.90 -0.92 0.86
C MET A 89 -17.23 -0.51 0.20
N ASP A 90 -18.30 -1.25 0.50
CA ASP A 90 -19.66 -0.81 0.16
C ASP A 90 -19.97 0.45 0.97
N CYS A 91 -19.83 1.63 0.34
CA CYS A 91 -20.37 2.87 0.87
C CYS A 91 -21.89 2.86 0.67
N GLY A 92 -22.60 2.20 1.59
CA GLY A 92 -24.05 2.20 1.68
C GLY A 92 -24.64 3.58 1.94
#